data_AF-A0A4R7M085-F1
#
_entry.id   AF-A0A4R7M085-F1
#
_cell.length_a   1.000
_cell.length_b   1.000
_cell.length_c   1.000
_cell.angle_alpha   90.00
_cell.angle_beta   90.00
_cell.angle_gamma   90.00
#
_symmetry.space_group_name_H-M   'P 1'
#
loop_
_entity.id
_entity.type
_entity.pdbx_description
1 polymer ?
#
loop_
_entity_poly.entity_id
_entity_poly.type
_entity_poly.pdbx_seq_one_letter_code
_entity_poly.pdbx_strand_id
1 'polypeptide(L)'
;MSTKGPKYRPLIKRIESAGIVVDPSMKDSDLEMELHKHAQRIETDLLAEGQAVFADSSGDKPEDYDERLAKYLVTVKDFNQSDLANYVARRRTTLDILAKLIESDGNGKYAREDRIHELLFPMRQDSNEVGVDASNLWILDERLVFHDYLASDKTFKNMPVTDDASTNRPDILATRVLEPDLPVLASEGQKLPLQSIVVVELKRPMRNDATAEDKNPIAQCLDYVARVREGKAATATGRPIPSSAQEPPAFCYVIADLTPTMERMCKLSTLTKTHDGLGYFGYIEPYKAYVEVISFDGLVNAATERNRAFFDRLGLPSS
;
A
#
# COMPACT_ATOMS: atom_id res chain seq x y z
N MET A 1 -16.91 -10.94 -22.26
CA MET A 1 -15.89 -9.87 -22.18
C MET A 1 -16.09 -8.93 -21.01
N SER A 2 -17.27 -8.33 -20.80
CA SER A 2 -17.53 -7.39 -19.68
C SER A 2 -17.11 -7.90 -18.28
N THR A 3 -17.14 -9.23 -18.06
CA THR A 3 -16.75 -9.89 -16.80
C THR A 3 -15.39 -10.60 -16.86
N LYS A 4 -14.83 -10.82 -18.05
CA LYS A 4 -13.56 -11.56 -18.28
C LYS A 4 -12.55 -10.59 -18.89
N GLY A 5 -11.64 -10.07 -18.06
CA GLY A 5 -10.65 -9.05 -18.43
C GLY A 5 -11.14 -7.60 -18.28
N PRO A 6 -11.71 -7.20 -17.12
CA PRO A 6 -12.23 -5.83 -16.91
C PRO A 6 -11.18 -4.73 -17.17
N LYS A 7 -9.89 -5.05 -16.95
CA LYS A 7 -8.74 -4.19 -17.26
C LYS A 7 -8.64 -3.74 -18.73
N TYR A 8 -9.10 -4.56 -19.67
CA TYR A 8 -9.05 -4.26 -21.10
C TYR A 8 -10.26 -3.47 -21.58
N ARG A 9 -11.29 -3.28 -20.74
CA ARG A 9 -12.54 -2.61 -21.13
C ARG A 9 -12.35 -1.23 -21.78
N PRO A 10 -11.44 -0.37 -21.29
CA PRO A 10 -11.16 0.91 -21.97
C PRO A 10 -10.58 0.75 -23.38
N LEU A 11 -9.87 -0.35 -23.64
CA LEU A 11 -9.22 -0.65 -24.92
C LEU A 11 -10.09 -1.49 -25.87
N ILE A 12 -11.23 -2.05 -25.43
CA ILE A 12 -12.04 -3.01 -26.22
C ILE A 12 -12.36 -2.47 -27.61
N LYS A 13 -12.85 -1.24 -27.74
CA LYS A 13 -13.20 -0.67 -29.06
C LYS A 13 -12.01 -0.62 -30.02
N ARG A 14 -10.81 -0.40 -29.49
CA ARG A 14 -9.56 -0.34 -30.27
C ARG A 14 -9.10 -1.74 -30.65
N ILE A 15 -9.22 -2.70 -29.74
CA ILE A 15 -8.98 -4.11 -30.00
C ILE A 15 -9.94 -4.62 -31.09
N GLU A 16 -11.23 -4.32 -31.01
CA GLU A 16 -12.22 -4.70 -32.04
C GLU A 16 -11.90 -4.05 -33.39
N SER A 17 -11.57 -2.75 -33.41
CA SER A 17 -11.20 -2.02 -34.63
C SER A 17 -9.92 -2.54 -35.29
N ALA A 18 -9.06 -3.21 -34.51
CA ALA A 18 -7.85 -3.87 -34.98
C ALA A 18 -8.12 -5.22 -35.69
N GLY A 19 -9.38 -5.63 -35.82
CA GLY A 19 -9.81 -6.80 -36.59
C GLY A 19 -9.86 -8.10 -35.80
N ILE A 20 -9.96 -8.03 -34.48
CA ILE A 20 -9.81 -9.21 -33.60
C ILE A 20 -11.18 -9.75 -33.24
N VAL A 21 -11.48 -10.95 -33.76
CA VAL A 21 -12.66 -11.73 -33.39
C VAL A 21 -12.24 -12.71 -32.30
N VAL A 22 -12.69 -12.43 -31.08
CA VAL A 22 -12.49 -13.34 -29.96
C VAL A 22 -13.52 -14.46 -30.03
N ASP A 23 -13.04 -15.71 -30.09
CA ASP A 23 -13.90 -16.89 -30.04
C ASP A 23 -14.55 -17.03 -28.64
N PRO A 24 -15.89 -17.05 -28.53
CA PRO A 24 -16.58 -17.23 -27.26
C PRO A 24 -16.26 -18.55 -26.53
N SER A 25 -15.75 -19.56 -27.23
CA SER A 25 -15.40 -20.88 -26.69
C SER A 25 -13.94 -20.99 -26.21
N MET A 26 -13.14 -19.95 -26.39
CA MET A 26 -11.74 -19.89 -25.96
C MET A 26 -11.61 -20.01 -24.44
N LYS A 27 -10.55 -20.69 -23.97
CA LYS A 27 -10.23 -20.77 -22.54
C LYS A 27 -9.83 -19.39 -22.00
N ASP A 28 -10.09 -19.15 -20.73
CA ASP A 28 -9.82 -17.85 -20.09
C ASP A 28 -8.34 -17.45 -20.13
N SER A 29 -7.43 -18.42 -20.03
CA SER A 29 -5.98 -18.19 -20.16
C SER A 29 -5.58 -17.72 -21.56
N ASP A 30 -6.17 -18.33 -22.59
CA ASP A 30 -5.84 -18.07 -23.98
C ASP A 30 -6.43 -16.72 -24.40
N LEU A 31 -7.65 -16.42 -23.91
CA LEU A 31 -8.28 -15.12 -24.08
C LEU A 31 -7.44 -14.00 -23.45
N GLU A 32 -6.96 -14.22 -22.23
CA GLU A 32 -6.09 -13.27 -21.53
C GLU A 32 -4.80 -13.00 -22.31
N MET A 33 -4.15 -14.04 -22.85
CA MET A 33 -2.96 -13.89 -23.68
C MET A 33 -3.23 -13.09 -24.95
N GLU A 34 -4.32 -13.36 -25.66
CA GLU A 34 -4.66 -12.62 -26.89
C GLU A 34 -4.95 -11.15 -26.59
N LEU A 35 -5.76 -10.86 -25.57
CA LEU A 35 -6.04 -9.48 -25.15
C LEU A 35 -4.75 -8.75 -24.74
N HIS A 36 -3.84 -9.42 -24.04
CA HIS A 36 -2.55 -8.84 -23.64
C HIS A 36 -1.66 -8.47 -24.83
N LYS A 37 -1.52 -9.36 -25.83
CA LYS A 37 -0.74 -9.08 -27.05
C LYS A 37 -1.27 -7.84 -27.78
N HIS A 38 -2.59 -7.68 -27.83
CA HIS A 38 -3.21 -6.55 -28.49
C HIS A 38 -3.05 -5.25 -27.71
N ALA A 39 -3.16 -5.29 -26.39
CA ALA A 39 -2.85 -4.15 -25.54
C ALA A 39 -1.41 -3.67 -25.74
N GLN A 40 -0.43 -4.59 -25.79
CA GLN A 40 0.98 -4.25 -26.08
C GLN A 40 1.17 -3.63 -27.46
N ARG A 41 0.44 -4.10 -28.47
CA ARG A 41 0.52 -3.49 -29.81
C ARG A 41 0.00 -2.05 -29.78
N ILE A 42 -1.15 -1.82 -29.14
CA ILE A 42 -1.72 -0.47 -29.00
C ILE A 42 -0.76 0.44 -28.23
N GLU A 43 -0.11 -0.06 -27.18
CA GLU A 43 0.92 0.67 -26.43
C GLU A 43 2.12 1.05 -27.31
N THR A 44 2.59 0.11 -28.14
CA THR A 44 3.70 0.35 -29.08
C THR A 44 3.34 1.44 -30.10
N ASP A 45 2.15 1.35 -30.68
CA ASP A 45 1.65 2.33 -31.64
C ASP A 45 1.49 3.72 -30.98
N LEU A 46 1.02 3.76 -29.72
CA LEU A 46 0.88 4.98 -28.94
C LEU A 46 2.23 5.66 -28.68
N LEU A 47 3.27 4.91 -28.32
CA LEU A 47 4.62 5.43 -28.11
C LEU A 47 5.21 6.04 -29.39
N ALA A 48 5.02 5.36 -30.53
CA ALA A 48 5.46 5.86 -31.82
C ALA A 48 4.71 7.13 -32.25
N GLU A 49 3.38 7.16 -32.08
CA GLU A 49 2.56 8.34 -32.38
C GLU A 49 2.93 9.52 -31.47
N GLY A 50 3.21 9.27 -30.18
CA GLY A 50 3.66 10.30 -29.25
C GLY A 50 4.99 10.96 -29.66
N GLN A 51 5.95 10.18 -30.14
CA GLN A 51 7.22 10.72 -30.67
C GLN A 51 6.99 11.55 -31.94
N ALA A 52 6.13 11.09 -32.85
CA ALA A 52 5.81 11.81 -34.08
C ALA A 52 5.10 13.15 -33.80
N VAL A 53 4.08 13.14 -32.93
CA VAL A 53 3.35 14.35 -32.51
C VAL A 53 4.29 15.34 -31.81
N PHE A 54 5.23 14.86 -30.98
CA PHE A 54 6.23 15.71 -30.34
C PHE A 54 7.20 16.34 -31.35
N ALA A 55 7.68 15.58 -32.34
CA ALA A 55 8.56 16.11 -33.38
C ALA A 55 7.87 17.20 -34.23
N ASP A 56 6.60 16.98 -34.60
CA ASP A 56 5.79 17.92 -35.38
C ASP A 56 5.38 19.16 -34.58
N SER A 57 5.57 19.16 -33.25
CA SER A 57 5.26 20.30 -32.38
C SER A 57 6.27 21.45 -32.49
N SER A 58 7.46 21.17 -33.04
CA SER A 58 8.55 22.12 -33.26
C SER A 58 8.66 22.51 -34.74
N GLY A 59 8.36 23.76 -35.07
CA GLY A 59 8.43 24.29 -36.45
C GLY A 59 7.04 24.60 -37.02
N ASP A 60 6.93 24.58 -38.36
CA ASP A 60 5.64 24.72 -39.05
C ASP A 60 4.84 23.42 -38.91
N LYS A 61 3.67 23.52 -38.28
CA LYS A 61 2.81 22.37 -38.02
C LYS A 61 2.11 21.91 -39.32
N PRO A 62 2.07 20.60 -39.60
CA PRO A 62 1.23 20.05 -40.66
C PRO A 62 -0.25 20.43 -40.50
N GLU A 63 -0.99 20.53 -41.60
CA GLU A 63 -2.44 20.87 -41.57
C GLU A 63 -3.28 19.88 -40.74
N ASP A 64 -2.85 18.61 -40.64
CA ASP A 64 -3.55 17.55 -39.90
C ASP A 64 -3.08 17.39 -38.44
N TYR A 65 -2.17 18.26 -37.98
CA TYR A 65 -1.54 18.15 -36.66
C TYR A 65 -2.56 18.12 -35.52
N ASP A 66 -3.54 19.04 -35.52
CA ASP A 66 -4.51 19.14 -34.43
C ASP A 66 -5.44 17.91 -34.36
N GLU A 67 -5.78 17.33 -35.51
CA GLU A 67 -6.58 16.09 -35.57
C GLU A 67 -5.77 14.89 -35.04
N ARG A 68 -4.51 14.76 -35.45
CA ARG A 68 -3.58 13.73 -34.95
C ARG A 68 -3.36 13.86 -33.45
N LEU A 69 -3.12 15.07 -32.95
CA LEU A 69 -2.97 15.35 -31.52
C LEU A 69 -4.23 14.97 -30.74
N ALA A 70 -5.42 15.35 -31.23
CA ALA A 70 -6.68 15.00 -30.58
C ALA A 70 -6.87 13.47 -30.50
N LYS A 71 -6.58 12.75 -31.60
CA LYS A 71 -6.66 11.28 -31.65
C LYS A 71 -5.66 10.63 -30.68
N TYR A 72 -4.44 11.11 -30.66
CA TYR A 72 -3.40 10.67 -29.73
C TYR A 72 -3.86 10.83 -28.27
N LEU A 73 -4.35 12.01 -27.88
CA LEU A 73 -4.81 12.29 -26.51
C LEU A 73 -5.98 11.39 -26.08
N VAL A 74 -6.90 11.07 -26.99
CA VAL A 74 -7.97 10.09 -26.73
C VAL A 74 -7.38 8.70 -26.48
N THR A 75 -6.39 8.27 -27.27
CA THR A 75 -5.70 6.98 -27.07
C THR A 75 -4.96 6.93 -25.73
N VAL A 76 -4.25 8.00 -25.36
CA VAL A 76 -3.59 8.12 -24.04
C VAL A 76 -4.60 7.98 -22.90
N LYS A 77 -5.76 8.64 -23.02
CA LYS A 77 -6.82 8.55 -22.01
C LYS A 77 -7.33 7.12 -21.85
N ASP A 78 -7.61 6.42 -22.95
CA ASP A 78 -8.09 5.03 -22.92
C ASP A 78 -7.04 4.11 -22.29
N PHE A 79 -5.75 4.33 -22.60
CA PHE A 79 -4.65 3.56 -22.05
C PHE A 79 -4.46 3.79 -20.54
N ASN A 80 -4.43 5.04 -20.10
CA ASN A 80 -4.35 5.40 -18.68
C ASN A 80 -5.52 4.81 -17.86
N GLN A 81 -6.73 4.75 -18.44
CA GLN A 81 -7.86 4.07 -17.81
C GLN A 81 -7.64 2.56 -17.70
N SER A 82 -7.01 1.94 -18.70
CA SER A 82 -6.65 0.52 -18.67
C SER A 82 -5.58 0.23 -17.61
N ASP A 83 -4.58 1.09 -17.47
CA ASP A 83 -3.55 0.97 -16.44
C ASP A 83 -4.11 1.12 -15.03
N LEU A 84 -4.99 2.10 -14.81
CA LEU A 84 -5.68 2.23 -13.53
C LEU A 84 -6.55 1.01 -13.24
N ALA A 85 -7.25 0.48 -14.24
CA ALA A 85 -8.03 -0.75 -14.09
C ALA A 85 -7.17 -1.96 -13.75
N ASN A 86 -5.99 -2.08 -14.37
CA ASN A 86 -4.99 -3.09 -14.05
C ASN A 86 -4.52 -3.00 -12.59
N TYR A 87 -4.15 -1.80 -12.16
CA TYR A 87 -3.68 -1.53 -10.81
C TYR A 87 -4.73 -1.90 -9.76
N VAL A 88 -5.97 -1.44 -9.97
CA VAL A 88 -7.09 -1.66 -9.06
C VAL A 88 -7.51 -3.14 -8.99
N ALA A 89 -7.41 -3.86 -10.11
CA ALA A 89 -7.65 -5.30 -10.15
C ALA A 89 -6.61 -6.09 -9.35
N ARG A 90 -5.31 -5.73 -9.44
CA ARG A 90 -4.26 -6.36 -8.62
C ARG A 90 -4.49 -6.13 -7.12
N ARG A 91 -4.89 -4.91 -6.74
CA ARG A 91 -5.28 -4.58 -5.37
C ARG A 91 -6.44 -5.46 -4.90
N ARG A 92 -7.45 -5.66 -5.75
CA ARG A 92 -8.57 -6.57 -5.44
C ARG A 92 -8.09 -8.00 -5.20
N THR A 93 -7.28 -8.56 -6.10
CA THR A 93 -6.73 -9.92 -5.92
C THR A 93 -5.94 -10.05 -4.62
N THR A 94 -5.17 -9.02 -4.24
CA THR A 94 -4.42 -8.99 -2.98
C THR A 94 -5.36 -9.03 -1.77
N LEU A 95 -6.46 -8.28 -1.81
CA LEU A 95 -7.48 -8.30 -0.75
C LEU A 95 -8.21 -9.63 -0.68
N ASP A 96 -8.49 -10.28 -1.82
CA ASP A 96 -9.12 -11.61 -1.85
C ASP A 96 -8.18 -12.66 -1.21
N ILE A 97 -6.87 -12.56 -1.45
CA ILE A 97 -5.86 -13.40 -0.79
C ILE A 97 -5.85 -13.12 0.72
N LEU A 98 -5.83 -11.85 1.14
CA LEU A 98 -5.86 -11.48 2.56
C LEU A 98 -7.12 -12.02 3.25
N ALA A 99 -8.29 -11.83 2.65
CA ALA A 99 -9.56 -12.35 3.15
C ALA A 99 -9.50 -13.88 3.35
N LYS A 100 -8.86 -14.60 2.42
CA LYS A 100 -8.69 -16.04 2.56
C LYS A 100 -7.70 -16.45 3.66
N LEU A 101 -6.65 -15.66 3.90
CA LEU A 101 -5.64 -15.94 4.93
C LEU A 101 -6.16 -15.75 6.35
N ILE A 102 -7.18 -14.90 6.55
CA ILE A 102 -7.74 -14.62 7.88
C ILE A 102 -8.82 -15.63 8.28
N GLU A 103 -9.32 -16.43 7.34
CA GLU A 103 -10.24 -17.54 7.62
C GLU A 103 -9.54 -18.69 8.36
N SER A 104 -10.32 -19.47 9.10
CA SER A 104 -9.86 -20.74 9.64
C SER A 104 -9.85 -21.83 8.56
N ASP A 105 -8.93 -22.79 8.68
CA ASP A 105 -8.92 -23.99 7.86
C ASP A 105 -10.08 -24.93 8.23
N GLY A 106 -10.22 -26.04 7.49
CA GLY A 106 -11.24 -27.07 7.77
C GLY A 106 -11.15 -27.73 9.15
N ASN A 107 -10.08 -27.47 9.91
CA ASN A 107 -9.87 -27.95 11.28
C ASN A 107 -9.99 -26.82 12.33
N GLY A 108 -10.44 -25.62 11.94
CA GLY A 108 -10.57 -24.48 12.85
C GLY A 108 -9.23 -23.79 13.20
N LYS A 109 -8.14 -24.07 12.47
CA LYS A 109 -6.84 -23.42 12.69
C LYS A 109 -6.67 -22.22 11.76
N TYR A 110 -6.18 -21.12 12.32
CA TYR A 110 -5.88 -19.91 11.55
C TYR A 110 -4.48 -19.96 10.94
N ALA A 111 -4.27 -19.23 9.84
CA ALA A 111 -2.94 -19.04 9.26
C ALA A 111 -1.95 -18.50 10.30
N ARG A 112 -0.66 -18.72 10.05
CA ARG A 112 0.39 -18.07 10.84
C ARG A 112 0.53 -16.62 10.41
N GLU A 113 0.98 -15.79 11.36
CA GLU A 113 1.20 -14.36 11.17
C GLU A 113 2.16 -14.04 10.01
N ASP A 114 3.22 -14.84 9.82
CA ASP A 114 4.20 -14.65 8.75
C ASP A 114 3.58 -14.68 7.34
N ARG A 115 2.47 -15.41 7.14
CA ARG A 115 1.79 -15.44 5.83
C ARG A 115 1.13 -14.10 5.51
N ILE A 116 0.54 -13.47 6.52
CA ILE A 116 -0.13 -12.17 6.37
C ILE A 116 0.93 -11.07 6.31
N HIS A 117 1.97 -11.17 7.14
CA HIS A 117 3.10 -10.26 7.11
C HIS A 117 3.73 -10.23 5.72
N GLU A 118 4.11 -11.37 5.15
CA GLU A 118 4.71 -11.46 3.81
C GLU A 118 3.80 -10.89 2.70
N LEU A 119 2.47 -10.98 2.86
CA LEU A 119 1.52 -10.35 1.93
C LEU A 119 1.59 -8.81 2.02
N LEU A 120 1.75 -8.26 3.22
CA LEU A 120 1.83 -6.81 3.44
C LEU A 120 3.20 -6.25 3.04
N PHE A 121 4.29 -6.93 3.41
CA PHE A 121 5.65 -6.56 3.05
C PHE A 121 6.62 -7.76 3.19
N PRO A 122 7.63 -7.91 2.29
CA PRO A 122 8.62 -8.99 2.39
C PRO A 122 9.42 -8.97 3.69
N MET A 123 9.42 -10.10 4.42
CA MET A 123 10.10 -10.16 5.71
C MET A 123 11.63 -10.08 5.58
N ARG A 124 12.27 -9.45 6.58
CA ARG A 124 13.72 -9.27 6.71
C ARG A 124 14.35 -8.40 5.63
N GLN A 125 13.54 -7.60 4.96
CA GLN A 125 13.95 -6.67 3.92
C GLN A 125 13.65 -5.24 4.35
N ASP A 126 14.33 -4.29 3.70
CA ASP A 126 13.98 -2.88 3.78
C ASP A 126 13.64 -2.28 2.40
N SER A 127 13.13 -1.05 2.41
CA SER A 127 12.68 -0.32 1.24
C SER A 127 13.77 -0.09 0.18
N ASN A 128 15.05 -0.27 0.49
CA ASN A 128 16.13 -0.17 -0.49
C ASN A 128 16.42 -1.52 -1.19
N GLU A 129 15.95 -2.62 -0.61
CA GLU A 129 16.16 -3.99 -1.10
C GLU A 129 14.98 -4.47 -1.97
N VAL A 130 13.79 -3.89 -1.77
CA VAL A 130 12.57 -4.27 -2.49
C VAL A 130 12.19 -3.29 -3.59
N GLY A 131 11.51 -3.78 -4.63
CA GLY A 131 10.89 -2.93 -5.64
C GLY A 131 9.70 -2.14 -5.09
N VAL A 132 9.36 -1.03 -5.74
CA VAL A 132 8.26 -0.12 -5.34
C VAL A 132 6.92 -0.86 -5.20
N ASP A 133 6.69 -1.89 -6.02
CA ASP A 133 5.45 -2.68 -6.04
C ASP A 133 5.41 -3.81 -4.98
N ALA A 134 6.45 -4.00 -4.18
CA ALA A 134 6.53 -5.08 -3.20
C ALA A 134 5.76 -4.78 -1.90
N SER A 135 5.34 -3.53 -1.69
CA SER A 135 4.66 -3.08 -0.47
C SER A 135 3.15 -2.99 -0.68
N ASN A 136 2.39 -3.75 0.10
CA ASN A 136 0.93 -3.68 0.16
C ASN A 136 0.43 -2.90 1.38
N LEU A 137 1.25 -2.01 1.95
CA LEU A 137 0.88 -1.24 3.16
C LEU A 137 -0.21 -0.21 2.94
N TRP A 138 -0.56 0.06 1.68
CA TRP A 138 -1.81 0.73 1.33
C TRP A 138 -3.03 0.03 1.95
N ILE A 139 -2.97 -1.27 2.24
CA ILE A 139 -4.03 -2.02 2.92
C ILE A 139 -4.29 -1.45 4.32
N LEU A 140 -3.27 -0.93 5.01
CA LEU A 140 -3.45 -0.25 6.29
C LEU A 140 -3.83 1.21 6.05
N ASP A 141 -2.97 1.94 5.34
CA ASP A 141 -3.13 3.37 5.08
C ASP A 141 -2.34 3.77 3.82
N GLU A 142 -2.97 4.48 2.89
CA GLU A 142 -2.34 4.94 1.64
C GLU A 142 -1.09 5.80 1.91
N ARG A 143 -1.02 6.47 3.07
CA ARG A 143 0.11 7.33 3.44
C ARG A 143 1.39 6.55 3.69
N LEU A 144 1.33 5.25 3.94
CA LEU A 144 2.49 4.38 4.19
C LEU A 144 3.30 4.07 2.92
N VAL A 145 2.73 4.34 1.75
CA VAL A 145 3.47 4.33 0.48
C VAL A 145 4.59 5.39 0.48
N PHE A 146 4.43 6.45 1.28
CA PHE A 146 5.41 7.51 1.40
C PHE A 146 6.26 7.33 2.67
N HIS A 147 7.49 6.87 2.50
CA HIS A 147 8.48 6.70 3.56
C HIS A 147 9.89 6.97 3.02
N ASP A 148 10.79 7.44 3.87
CA ASP A 148 12.22 7.59 3.54
C ASP A 148 13.00 6.31 3.83
N TYR A 149 12.54 5.59 4.85
CA TYR A 149 13.03 4.26 5.18
C TYR A 149 11.90 3.42 5.75
N LEU A 150 11.83 2.17 5.32
CA LEU A 150 10.94 1.17 5.88
C LEU A 150 11.68 -0.16 6.01
N ALA A 151 11.55 -0.82 7.15
CA ALA A 151 12.11 -2.14 7.41
C ALA A 151 11.05 -3.09 7.97
N SER A 152 11.14 -4.36 7.58
CA SER A 152 10.25 -5.42 8.06
C SER A 152 11.04 -6.58 8.66
N ASP A 153 10.68 -7.05 9.85
CA ASP A 153 11.36 -8.13 10.61
C ASP A 153 12.91 -7.97 10.65
N LYS A 154 13.40 -6.72 10.64
CA LYS A 154 14.82 -6.40 10.81
C LYS A 154 15.10 -6.06 12.26
N THR A 155 16.25 -6.48 12.77
CA THR A 155 16.70 -6.07 14.10
C THR A 155 17.09 -4.60 14.10
N PHE A 156 16.83 -3.86 15.19
CA PHE A 156 17.29 -2.47 15.32
C PHE A 156 18.77 -2.28 14.97
N LYS A 157 19.65 -3.18 15.43
CA LYS A 157 21.09 -3.13 15.10
C LYS A 157 21.43 -3.19 13.61
N ASN A 158 20.50 -3.65 12.77
CA ASN A 158 20.66 -3.80 11.33
C ASN A 158 19.85 -2.73 10.56
N MET A 159 19.24 -1.77 11.26
CA MET A 159 18.54 -0.65 10.67
C MET A 159 19.47 0.57 10.67
N PRO A 160 19.64 1.27 9.52
CA PRO A 160 20.49 2.45 9.45
C PRO A 160 19.89 3.67 10.17
N VAL A 161 18.62 3.61 10.54
CA VAL A 161 17.86 4.74 11.11
C VAL A 161 17.97 4.88 12.62
N THR A 162 18.69 3.99 13.31
CA THR A 162 18.90 4.02 14.76
C THR A 162 20.27 3.44 15.11
N ASP A 163 20.85 3.87 16.22
CA ASP A 163 22.07 3.28 16.81
C ASP A 163 21.78 2.24 17.91
N ASP A 164 20.51 1.87 18.10
CA ASP A 164 20.11 0.80 19.02
C ASP A 164 20.70 -0.56 18.58
N ALA A 165 21.60 -1.11 19.41
CA ALA A 165 22.28 -2.38 19.19
C ALA A 165 21.42 -3.63 19.52
N SER A 166 20.14 -3.44 19.87
CA SER A 166 19.20 -4.50 20.22
C SER A 166 18.92 -5.45 19.05
N THR A 167 18.63 -6.70 19.41
CA THR A 167 18.15 -7.73 18.48
C THR A 167 16.62 -7.79 18.41
N ASN A 168 15.91 -6.86 19.06
CA ASN A 168 14.46 -6.72 18.93
C ASN A 168 14.11 -6.34 17.49
N ARG A 169 12.96 -6.83 17.02
CA ARG A 169 12.52 -6.73 15.63
C ARG A 169 11.07 -6.27 15.60
N PRO A 170 10.78 -5.02 15.23
CA PRO A 170 9.41 -4.65 14.88
C PRO A 170 8.98 -5.42 13.64
N ASP A 171 7.68 -5.73 13.55
CA ASP A 171 7.17 -6.34 12.33
C ASP A 171 7.37 -5.40 11.15
N ILE A 172 6.95 -4.15 11.28
CA ILE A 172 7.28 -3.08 10.33
C ILE A 172 7.60 -1.80 11.09
N LEU A 173 8.72 -1.17 10.72
CA LEU A 173 9.08 0.18 11.13
C LEU A 173 9.27 1.04 9.89
N ALA A 174 8.57 2.17 9.82
CA ALA A 174 8.81 3.18 8.80
C ALA A 174 9.10 4.53 9.43
N THR A 175 9.97 5.30 8.78
CA THR A 175 10.28 6.67 9.17
C THR A 175 10.07 7.61 7.99
N ARG A 176 9.54 8.78 8.28
CA ARG A 176 9.52 9.91 7.36
C ARG A 176 10.42 10.98 7.95
N VAL A 177 11.48 11.36 7.24
CA VAL A 177 12.48 12.32 7.66
C VAL A 177 12.47 13.51 6.72
N LEU A 178 12.46 14.70 7.30
CA LEU A 178 12.72 15.92 6.56
C LEU A 178 14.23 16.09 6.36
N GLU A 179 14.72 15.92 5.14
CA GLU A 179 16.00 16.51 4.75
C GLU A 179 15.76 18.01 4.47
N PRO A 180 16.49 18.94 5.14
CA PRO A 180 16.27 20.39 4.99
C PRO A 180 16.41 20.92 3.55
N ASP A 181 17.12 20.20 2.69
CA ASP A 181 17.54 20.67 1.36
C ASP A 181 16.97 19.84 0.19
N LEU A 182 16.08 18.87 0.45
CA LEU A 182 15.50 18.05 -0.61
C LEU A 182 14.21 18.69 -1.13
N PRO A 183 14.13 19.15 -2.40
CA PRO A 183 12.87 19.56 -2.98
C PRO A 183 11.98 18.33 -3.13
N VAL A 184 11.05 18.15 -2.19
CA VAL A 184 10.03 17.11 -2.27
C VAL A 184 9.13 17.44 -3.47
N LEU A 185 9.35 16.75 -4.59
CA LEU A 185 8.52 16.80 -5.81
C LEU A 185 7.15 16.12 -5.62
N ALA A 186 6.54 16.27 -4.45
CA ALA A 186 5.29 15.61 -4.10
C ALA A 186 4.44 16.48 -3.17
N SER A 187 4.22 17.73 -3.55
CA SER A 187 3.05 18.47 -3.10
C SER A 187 2.77 19.64 -4.04
N GLU A 188 1.61 19.60 -4.72
CA GLU A 188 0.91 20.82 -5.11
C GLU A 188 0.62 21.59 -3.81
N GLY A 189 1.55 22.46 -3.41
CA GLY A 189 1.48 23.24 -2.18
C GLY A 189 2.78 23.21 -1.39
N GLN A 190 3.19 24.38 -0.89
CA GLN A 190 4.37 24.61 -0.03
C GLN A 190 4.20 24.00 1.38
N LYS A 191 3.86 22.72 1.51
CA LYS A 191 3.81 22.05 2.82
C LYS A 191 4.76 20.86 2.83
N LEU A 192 5.89 21.08 3.48
CA LEU A 192 6.86 20.04 3.81
C LEU A 192 6.18 18.96 4.69
N PRO A 193 6.31 17.66 4.38
CA PRO A 193 5.72 16.58 5.18
C PRO A 193 6.37 16.52 6.56
N LEU A 194 5.58 16.49 7.63
CA LEU A 194 6.12 16.43 9.00
C LEU A 194 6.83 15.09 9.26
N GLN A 195 7.95 15.14 9.99
CA GLN A 195 8.67 13.95 10.44
C GLN A 195 7.76 13.05 11.27
N SER A 196 7.79 11.74 11.04
CA SER A 196 7.00 10.78 11.82
C SER A 196 7.65 9.40 11.93
N ILE A 197 7.26 8.68 12.98
CA ILE A 197 7.58 7.27 13.18
C ILE A 197 6.31 6.47 12.94
N VAL A 198 6.39 5.38 12.18
CA VAL A 198 5.29 4.43 12.03
C VAL A 198 5.77 3.06 12.48
N VAL A 199 5.00 2.42 13.36
CA VAL A 199 5.20 1.04 13.77
C VAL A 199 3.95 0.26 13.39
N VAL A 200 4.10 -0.87 12.73
CA VAL A 200 3.04 -1.86 12.54
C VAL A 200 3.43 -3.10 13.30
N GLU A 201 2.50 -3.61 14.11
CA GLU A 201 2.63 -4.89 14.80
C GLU A 201 1.47 -5.78 14.36
N LEU A 202 1.80 -6.96 13.85
CA LEU A 202 0.82 -7.96 13.43
C LEU A 202 0.68 -9.02 14.51
N LYS A 203 -0.51 -9.62 14.58
CA LYS A 203 -0.74 -10.83 15.34
C LYS A 203 -1.43 -11.89 14.50
N ARG A 204 -1.27 -13.14 14.89
CA ARG A 204 -2.07 -14.23 14.33
C ARG A 204 -3.58 -13.95 14.44
N PRO A 205 -4.40 -14.23 13.40
CA PRO A 205 -5.85 -14.17 13.52
C PRO A 205 -6.37 -14.99 14.70
N MET A 206 -7.37 -14.45 15.39
CA MET A 206 -7.98 -14.97 16.61
C MET A 206 -6.99 -15.32 17.74
N ARG A 207 -5.81 -14.69 17.77
CA ARG A 207 -4.90 -14.77 18.92
C ARG A 207 -5.59 -14.28 20.19
N ASN A 208 -5.64 -15.13 21.21
CA ASN A 208 -6.31 -14.82 22.48
C ASN A 208 -5.43 -15.13 23.71
N ASP A 209 -4.13 -14.82 23.63
CA ASP A 209 -3.18 -15.06 24.72
C ASP A 209 -2.46 -13.78 25.20
N ALA A 210 -2.99 -12.60 24.89
CA ALA A 210 -2.48 -11.31 25.39
C ALA A 210 -2.83 -11.12 26.88
N THR A 211 -2.28 -11.97 27.75
CA THR A 211 -2.60 -12.00 29.18
C THR A 211 -1.66 -11.17 30.05
N ALA A 212 -0.46 -10.91 29.56
CA ALA A 212 0.62 -10.18 30.23
C ALA A 212 1.23 -9.09 29.32
N GLU A 213 2.07 -8.23 29.89
CA GLU A 213 2.63 -7.05 29.22
C GLU A 213 3.58 -7.41 28.06
N ASP A 214 4.43 -8.42 28.24
CA ASP A 214 5.32 -8.98 27.20
C ASP A 214 4.57 -9.54 25.98
N LYS A 215 3.28 -9.85 26.18
CA LYS A 215 2.36 -10.35 25.17
C LYS A 215 1.40 -9.30 24.63
N ASN A 216 1.47 -8.05 25.12
CA ASN A 216 0.60 -6.96 24.72
C ASN A 216 1.16 -6.28 23.45
N PRO A 217 0.49 -6.41 22.29
CA PRO A 217 0.99 -5.81 21.05
C PRO A 217 1.01 -4.27 21.09
N ILE A 218 0.15 -3.64 21.90
CA ILE A 218 0.18 -2.18 22.08
C ILE A 218 1.49 -1.79 22.80
N ALA A 219 1.85 -2.48 23.87
CA ALA A 219 3.09 -2.22 24.60
C ALA A 219 4.33 -2.48 23.72
N GLN A 220 4.30 -3.52 22.87
CA GLN A 220 5.35 -3.80 21.89
C GLN A 220 5.56 -2.62 20.92
N CYS A 221 4.49 -2.08 20.34
CA CYS A 221 4.60 -0.89 19.49
C CYS A 221 5.22 0.31 20.23
N LEU A 222 4.79 0.55 21.47
CA LEU A 222 5.26 1.69 22.27
C LEU A 222 6.75 1.54 22.67
N ASP A 223 7.20 0.33 23.00
CA ASP A 223 8.63 0.03 23.24
C ASP A 223 9.46 0.30 21.98
N TYR A 224 8.97 -0.09 20.80
CA TYR A 224 9.66 0.22 19.53
C TYR A 224 9.73 1.72 19.26
N VAL A 225 8.65 2.46 19.52
CA VAL A 225 8.67 3.94 19.42
C VAL A 225 9.70 4.54 20.38
N ALA A 226 9.73 4.09 21.63
CA ALA A 226 10.68 4.57 22.63
C ALA A 226 12.13 4.33 22.18
N ARG A 227 12.45 3.12 21.70
CA ARG A 227 13.77 2.77 21.18
C ARG A 227 14.23 3.64 20.02
N VAL A 228 13.34 3.91 19.06
CA VAL A 228 13.65 4.78 17.91
C VAL A 228 13.93 6.21 18.38
N ARG A 229 13.27 6.69 19.44
CA ARG A 229 13.49 8.04 19.99
C ARG A 229 14.71 8.14 20.89
N GLU A 230 15.01 7.09 21.66
CA GLU A 230 16.22 7.00 22.48
C GLU A 230 17.47 6.86 21.60
N GLY A 231 17.35 6.14 20.49
CA GLY A 231 18.37 6.06 19.47
C GLY A 231 18.63 7.43 18.84
N LYS A 232 19.89 7.70 18.49
CA LYS A 232 20.25 8.87 17.68
C LYS A 232 19.80 8.60 16.26
N ALA A 233 18.52 8.86 15.99
CA ALA A 233 17.95 8.57 14.70
C ALA A 233 18.69 9.35 13.59
N ALA A 234 19.02 8.64 12.52
CA ALA A 234 19.65 9.19 11.34
C ALA A 234 18.77 8.89 10.11
N THR A 235 18.88 9.69 9.06
CA THR A 235 18.34 9.31 7.75
C THR A 235 19.04 8.03 7.26
N ALA A 236 18.46 7.36 6.25
CA ALA A 236 19.15 6.27 5.55
C ALA A 236 20.52 6.69 4.97
N THR A 237 20.71 8.00 4.72
CA THR A 237 21.98 8.60 4.28
C THR A 237 22.95 8.92 5.43
N GLY A 238 22.62 8.55 6.67
CA GLY A 238 23.47 8.75 7.85
C GLY A 238 23.48 10.18 8.40
N ARG A 239 22.57 11.04 7.95
CA ARG A 239 22.43 12.40 8.47
C ARG A 239 21.72 12.34 9.81
N PRO A 240 22.29 12.91 10.90
CA PRO A 240 21.59 13.00 12.16
C PRO A 240 20.26 13.70 11.94
N ILE A 241 19.17 13.08 12.38
CA ILE A 241 17.89 13.77 12.42
C ILE A 241 18.00 14.77 13.56
N PRO A 242 17.81 16.08 13.29
CA PRO A 242 17.80 17.07 14.36
C PRO A 242 16.80 16.62 15.42
N SER A 243 17.23 16.62 16.69
CA SER A 243 16.32 16.62 17.82
C SER A 243 15.58 17.95 17.76
N SER A 244 14.58 18.04 16.89
CA SER A 244 13.68 19.18 16.88
C SER A 244 13.08 19.24 18.29
N ALA A 245 12.83 20.46 18.79
CA ALA A 245 12.28 20.68 20.12
C ALA A 245 10.90 20.02 20.35
N GLN A 246 10.36 19.32 19.33
CA GLN A 246 9.14 18.53 19.35
C GLN A 246 9.46 17.14 18.80
N GLU A 247 9.60 16.13 19.68
CA GLU A 247 9.69 14.73 19.28
C GLU A 247 8.65 14.39 18.19
N PRO A 248 9.03 13.69 17.12
CA PRO A 248 8.11 13.40 16.02
C PRO A 248 6.92 12.56 16.52
N PRO A 249 5.70 12.84 16.01
CA PRO A 249 4.54 11.99 16.29
C PRO A 249 4.81 10.56 15.84
N ALA A 250 4.32 9.61 16.63
CA ALA A 250 4.34 8.20 16.28
C ALA A 250 2.92 7.72 15.90
N PHE A 251 2.84 6.81 14.93
CA PHE A 251 1.62 6.12 14.53
C PHE A 251 1.84 4.62 14.68
N CYS A 252 1.08 3.99 15.54
CA CYS A 252 1.17 2.56 15.85
C CYS A 252 -0.07 1.86 15.34
N TYR A 253 0.09 0.96 14.38
CA TYR A 253 -0.98 0.10 13.87
C TYR A 253 -0.81 -1.29 14.47
N VAL A 254 -1.81 -1.77 15.20
CA VAL A 254 -1.86 -3.13 15.73
C VAL A 254 -2.92 -3.90 14.96
N ILE A 255 -2.50 -4.87 14.16
CA ILE A 255 -3.41 -5.71 13.38
C ILE A 255 -3.68 -7.00 14.14
N ALA A 256 -4.83 -7.06 14.81
CA ALA A 256 -5.21 -8.18 15.67
C ALA A 256 -6.72 -8.25 15.86
N ASP A 257 -7.28 -9.46 15.85
CA ASP A 257 -8.70 -9.65 16.18
C ASP A 257 -9.00 -9.27 17.63
N LEU A 258 -10.21 -8.74 17.84
CA LEU A 258 -10.69 -8.24 19.11
C LEU A 258 -11.16 -9.38 20.02
N THR A 259 -10.26 -10.31 20.32
CA THR A 259 -10.47 -11.38 21.29
C THR A 259 -10.57 -10.81 22.71
N PRO A 260 -11.12 -11.55 23.69
CA PRO A 260 -11.27 -11.05 25.06
C PRO A 260 -9.97 -10.50 25.68
N THR A 261 -8.83 -11.14 25.39
CA THR A 261 -7.53 -10.65 25.87
C THR A 261 -7.09 -9.36 25.16
N MET A 262 -7.32 -9.24 23.85
CA MET A 262 -7.00 -8.02 23.10
C MET A 262 -7.89 -6.84 23.52
N GLU A 263 -9.20 -7.03 23.62
CA GLU A 263 -10.11 -5.97 24.09
C GLU A 263 -9.78 -5.48 25.51
N ARG A 264 -9.35 -6.40 26.39
CA ARG A 264 -8.84 -6.03 27.71
C ARG A 264 -7.63 -5.11 27.60
N MET A 265 -6.67 -5.41 26.72
CA MET A 265 -5.49 -4.57 26.51
C MET A 265 -5.84 -3.19 25.94
N CYS A 266 -6.79 -3.12 25.01
CA CYS A 266 -7.29 -1.83 24.51
C CYS A 266 -7.89 -0.97 25.63
N LYS A 267 -8.70 -1.57 26.51
CA LYS A 267 -9.32 -0.88 27.65
C LYS A 267 -8.28 -0.41 28.67
N LEU A 268 -7.30 -1.25 29.01
CA LEU A 268 -6.20 -0.89 29.91
C LEU A 268 -5.34 0.25 29.34
N SER A 269 -5.22 0.32 28.01
CA SER A 269 -4.52 1.38 27.29
C SER A 269 -5.41 2.62 27.04
N THR A 270 -6.61 2.67 27.62
CA THR A 270 -7.57 3.78 27.49
C THR A 270 -7.98 4.11 26.04
N LEU A 271 -7.93 3.13 25.14
CA LEU A 271 -8.35 3.31 23.75
C LEU A 271 -9.88 3.31 23.64
N THR A 272 -10.38 4.08 22.68
CA THR A 272 -11.80 4.20 22.35
C THR A 272 -12.16 3.18 21.28
N LYS A 273 -13.23 2.40 21.49
CA LYS A 273 -13.74 1.47 20.47
C LYS A 273 -14.31 2.25 19.30
N THR A 274 -14.05 1.81 18.06
CA THR A 274 -14.67 2.39 16.87
C THR A 274 -16.18 2.13 16.85
N HIS A 275 -16.94 2.95 16.12
CA HIS A 275 -18.40 2.85 16.08
C HIS A 275 -18.89 1.54 15.46
N ASP A 276 -18.20 1.05 14.42
CA ASP A 276 -18.45 -0.24 13.79
C ASP A 276 -18.06 -1.43 14.67
N GLY A 277 -17.33 -1.18 15.76
CA GLY A 277 -16.85 -2.19 16.69
C GLY A 277 -15.70 -3.05 16.17
N LEU A 278 -15.11 -2.72 15.02
CA LEU A 278 -14.04 -3.48 14.37
C LEU A 278 -12.62 -3.02 14.75
N GLY A 279 -12.51 -2.01 15.62
CA GLY A 279 -11.22 -1.53 16.08
C GLY A 279 -11.28 -0.71 17.36
N TYR A 280 -10.11 -0.24 17.78
CA TYR A 280 -9.93 0.74 18.84
C TYR A 280 -8.91 1.78 18.40
N PHE A 281 -9.02 3.00 18.89
CA PHE A 281 -8.06 4.06 18.61
C PHE A 281 -7.85 4.97 19.81
N GLY A 282 -6.72 5.65 19.87
CA GLY A 282 -6.44 6.63 20.92
C GLY A 282 -5.07 7.27 20.77
N TYR A 283 -4.82 8.29 21.60
CA TYR A 283 -3.53 8.94 21.70
C TYR A 283 -2.93 8.66 23.07
N ILE A 284 -1.73 8.08 23.09
CA ILE A 284 -0.99 7.75 24.30
C ILE A 284 0.07 8.84 24.49
N GLU A 285 -0.26 9.81 25.35
CA GLU A 285 0.52 11.05 25.56
C GLU A 285 1.97 10.79 25.97
N PRO A 286 2.30 9.88 26.91
CA PRO A 286 3.69 9.65 27.32
C PRO A 286 4.60 9.20 26.18
N TYR A 287 4.02 8.55 25.17
CA TYR A 287 4.71 8.10 23.97
C TYR A 287 4.44 8.98 22.76
N LYS A 288 3.67 10.07 22.90
CA LYS A 288 3.21 10.93 21.79
C LYS A 288 2.78 10.10 20.56
N ALA A 289 2.05 9.02 20.83
CA ALA A 289 1.76 7.99 19.85
C ALA A 289 0.26 7.88 19.64
N TYR A 290 -0.17 8.00 18.38
CA TYR A 290 -1.49 7.56 17.97
C TYR A 290 -1.46 6.05 17.81
N VAL A 291 -2.37 5.35 18.48
CA VAL A 291 -2.50 3.90 18.39
C VAL A 291 -3.84 3.58 17.75
N GLU A 292 -3.81 2.71 16.74
CA GLU A 292 -4.98 2.15 16.10
C GLU A 292 -4.87 0.61 16.14
N VAL A 293 -5.84 -0.05 16.79
CA VAL A 293 -5.99 -1.49 16.80
C VAL A 293 -7.10 -1.83 15.82
N ILE A 294 -6.79 -2.64 14.81
CA ILE A 294 -7.70 -2.96 13.71
C ILE A 294 -7.87 -4.48 13.66
N SER A 295 -9.12 -4.97 13.70
CA SER A 295 -9.39 -6.40 13.46
C SER A 295 -9.09 -6.77 12.01
N PHE A 296 -8.88 -8.06 11.74
CA PHE A 296 -8.65 -8.50 10.37
C PHE A 296 -9.84 -8.20 9.45
N ASP A 297 -11.07 -8.39 9.95
CA ASP A 297 -12.28 -8.01 9.22
C ASP A 297 -12.34 -6.50 8.95
N GLY A 298 -12.02 -5.67 9.96
CA GLY A 298 -11.96 -4.22 9.82
C GLY A 298 -10.96 -3.78 8.75
N LEU A 299 -9.78 -4.39 8.75
CA LEU A 299 -8.73 -4.12 7.76
C LEU A 299 -9.18 -4.46 6.34
N VAL A 300 -9.73 -5.66 6.13
CA VAL A 300 -10.23 -6.10 4.82
C VAL A 300 -11.37 -5.22 4.34
N ASN A 301 -12.33 -4.90 5.21
CA ASN A 301 -13.47 -4.05 4.88
C ASN A 301 -13.03 -2.65 4.45
N ALA A 302 -12.22 -1.98 5.27
CA ALA A 302 -11.75 -0.62 5.00
C ALA A 302 -10.88 -0.56 3.72
N ALA A 303 -10.02 -1.55 3.49
CA ALA A 303 -9.21 -1.60 2.28
C ALA A 303 -10.04 -1.93 1.03
N THR A 304 -11.07 -2.77 1.16
CA THR A 304 -12.02 -3.08 0.08
C THR A 304 -12.83 -1.87 -0.32
N GLU A 305 -13.35 -1.10 0.65
CA GLU A 305 -14.09 0.14 0.38
C GLU A 305 -13.23 1.17 -0.33
N ARG A 306 -11.97 1.36 0.11
CA ARG A 306 -11.01 2.25 -0.58
C ARG A 306 -10.74 1.79 -2.00
N ASN A 307 -10.54 0.49 -2.23
CA ASN A 307 -10.31 -0.03 -3.56
C ASN A 307 -11.55 0.12 -4.48
N ARG A 308 -12.76 0.01 -3.92
CA ARG A 308 -14.03 0.16 -4.66
C ARG A 308 -14.20 1.54 -5.28
N ALA A 309 -13.74 2.60 -4.60
CA ALA A 309 -13.82 3.96 -5.12
C ALA A 309 -13.16 4.13 -6.52
N PHE A 310 -12.12 3.35 -6.80
CA PHE A 310 -11.48 3.36 -8.12
C PHE A 310 -12.28 2.60 -9.18
N PHE A 311 -12.93 1.48 -8.82
CA PHE A 311 -13.83 0.76 -9.74
C PHE A 311 -15.00 1.65 -10.17
N ASP A 312 -15.60 2.38 -9.23
CA ASP A 312 -16.70 3.31 -9.51
C ASP A 312 -16.25 4.42 -10.47
N ARG A 313 -15.03 4.94 -10.29
CA ARG A 313 -14.44 5.96 -11.18
C ARG A 313 -14.19 5.43 -12.60
N LEU A 314 -13.87 4.15 -12.74
CA LEU A 314 -13.63 3.48 -14.01
C LEU A 314 -14.90 2.96 -14.69
N GLY A 315 -16.06 3.01 -14.02
CA GLY A 315 -17.30 2.40 -14.51
C GLY A 315 -17.20 0.88 -14.64
N LEU A 316 -16.36 0.25 -13.81
CA LEU A 316 -16.17 -1.20 -13.77
C LEU A 316 -17.07 -1.81 -12.68
N PRO A 317 -17.56 -3.05 -12.87
CA PRO A 317 -18.31 -3.74 -11.82
C PRO A 317 -17.44 -3.94 -10.58
N SER A 318 -17.96 -3.59 -9.41
CA SER A 318 -17.29 -3.72 -8.10
C SER A 318 -17.48 -5.09 -7.43
N SER A 319 -18.10 -6.04 -8.14
CA SER A 319 -18.52 -7.36 -7.64
C SER A 319 -17.47 -8.42 -7.91
#